data_AF-A0A9Q8JH59-F1
#
_entry.id   AF-A0A9Q8JH59-F1
#
_cell.length_a   1.000
_cell.length_b   1.000
_cell.length_c   1.000
_cell.angle_alpha   90.00
_cell.angle_beta   90.00
_cell.angle_gamma   90.00
#
_symmetry.space_group_name_H-M   'P 1'
#
loop_
_entity.id
_entity.type
_entity.pdbx_description
1 polymer ?
#
loop_
_entity_poly.entity_id
_entity_poly.type
_entity_poly.pdbx_seq_one_letter_code
_entity_poly.pdbx_strand_id
1 'polypeptide(L)'
;MKIQEVLDVLKNADWDTNWSRQIYDVEEGLEDECIREDREKSAECQIPIKHRRDWIILWEIYGKKMYGTTNAAPNQRFHLENYLQFKLQDGLKLEDDFEKKCYRYIRNAALILYIREIVFKETEDSLKPIAEKVVEHYNDDNNAPANSAGKLSKS
;
A
#
# COMPACT_ATOMS: atom_id res chain seq x y z
N MET A 1 17.75 1.05 -10.88
CA MET A 1 17.28 -0.35 -10.82
C MET A 1 16.29 -0.58 -11.96
N LYS A 2 16.34 -1.74 -12.63
CA LYS A 2 15.39 -2.15 -13.67
C LYS A 2 14.09 -2.65 -13.06
N ILE A 3 12.98 -2.58 -13.79
CA ILE A 3 11.70 -3.16 -13.34
C ILE A 3 11.84 -4.66 -13.03
N GLN A 4 12.59 -5.42 -13.84
CA GLN A 4 12.87 -6.83 -13.59
C GLN A 4 13.52 -7.07 -12.21
N GLU A 5 14.50 -6.24 -11.84
CA GLU A 5 15.22 -6.37 -10.56
C GLU A 5 14.26 -6.13 -9.38
N VAL A 6 13.32 -5.20 -9.51
CA VAL A 6 12.28 -4.96 -8.51
C VAL A 6 11.38 -6.19 -8.37
N LEU A 7 10.88 -6.74 -9.48
CA LEU A 7 10.06 -7.95 -9.46
C LEU A 7 10.79 -9.15 -8.83
N ASP A 8 12.10 -9.26 -9.06
CA ASP A 8 12.92 -10.32 -8.44
C ASP A 8 13.08 -10.13 -6.94
N VAL A 9 13.23 -8.88 -6.46
CA VAL A 9 13.22 -8.57 -5.02
C VAL A 9 11.89 -8.97 -4.39
N LEU A 10 10.76 -8.68 -5.05
CA LEU A 10 9.43 -8.91 -4.50
C LEU A 10 9.11 -10.38 -4.30
N LYS A 11 9.62 -11.29 -5.14
CA LYS A 11 9.35 -12.75 -5.05
C LYS A 11 9.52 -13.30 -3.64
N ASN A 12 10.53 -12.81 -2.90
CA ASN A 12 10.87 -13.27 -1.55
C ASN A 12 10.65 -12.19 -0.47
N ALA A 13 10.07 -11.05 -0.82
CA ALA A 13 9.82 -9.98 0.15
C ALA A 13 8.59 -10.27 1.00
N ASP A 14 8.61 -9.73 2.23
CA ASP A 14 7.43 -9.68 3.08
C ASP A 14 6.30 -8.89 2.41
N TRP A 15 5.06 -9.19 2.81
CA TRP A 15 3.85 -8.61 2.23
C TRP A 15 3.70 -7.11 2.52
N ASP A 16 4.08 -6.72 3.72
CA ASP A 16 4.12 -5.37 4.23
C ASP A 16 5.39 -5.21 5.08
N THR A 17 5.73 -3.97 5.38
CA THR A 17 6.72 -3.61 6.40
C THR A 17 6.04 -2.89 7.55
N ASN A 18 6.75 -2.70 8.67
CA ASN A 18 6.16 -2.10 9.86
C ASN A 18 5.57 -0.70 9.56
N TRP A 19 6.36 0.18 8.94
CA TRP A 19 5.91 1.53 8.60
C TRP A 19 4.84 1.55 7.51
N SER A 20 4.99 0.76 6.45
CA SER A 20 4.00 0.73 5.38
C SER A 20 2.64 0.24 5.87
N ARG A 21 2.62 -0.72 6.82
CA ARG A 21 1.38 -1.17 7.46
C ARG A 21 0.73 -0.10 8.33
N GLN A 22 1.52 0.57 9.17
CA GLN A 22 1.00 1.64 10.02
C GLN A 22 0.46 2.83 9.20
N ILE A 23 1.15 3.20 8.12
CA ILE A 23 0.69 4.28 7.24
C ILE A 23 -0.56 3.87 6.46
N TYR A 24 -0.64 2.63 5.97
CA TYR A 24 -1.84 2.13 5.32
C TYR A 24 -3.09 2.32 6.18
N ASP A 25 -2.98 2.09 7.49
CA ASP A 25 -4.10 2.22 8.43
C ASP A 25 -4.59 3.67 8.63
N VAL A 26 -3.75 4.67 8.32
CA VAL A 26 -4.08 6.10 8.50
C VAL A 26 -4.29 6.87 7.18
N GLU A 27 -3.78 6.36 6.07
CA GLU A 27 -3.95 6.94 4.73
C GLU A 27 -5.03 6.17 3.95
N GLU A 28 -4.68 5.02 3.36
CA GLU A 28 -5.53 4.32 2.39
C GLU A 28 -6.75 3.65 3.03
N GLY A 29 -6.58 3.10 4.25
CA GLY A 29 -7.67 2.48 4.99
C GLY A 29 -8.79 3.45 5.37
N LEU A 30 -8.50 4.75 5.39
CA LEU A 30 -9.49 5.80 5.68
C LEU A 30 -10.11 6.41 4.41
N GLU A 31 -9.41 6.33 3.27
CA GLU A 31 -9.91 6.79 1.98
C GLU A 31 -10.83 5.79 1.27
N ASP A 32 -10.75 4.49 1.62
CA ASP A 32 -11.68 3.47 1.17
C ASP A 32 -12.84 3.34 2.16
N GLU A 33 -14.04 3.72 1.71
CA GLU A 33 -15.22 3.84 2.57
C GLU A 33 -15.63 2.50 3.21
N CYS A 34 -15.30 1.36 2.58
CA CYS A 34 -15.52 0.03 3.18
C CYS A 34 -14.61 -0.23 4.37
N ILE A 35 -13.32 0.09 4.23
CA ILE A 35 -12.33 -0.18 5.27
C ILE A 35 -12.55 0.76 6.45
N ARG A 36 -12.98 1.99 6.17
CA ARG A 36 -13.40 2.96 7.19
C ARG A 36 -14.58 2.47 8.03
N GLU A 37 -15.56 1.79 7.40
CA GLU A 37 -16.77 1.30 8.07
C GLU A 37 -16.56 -0.05 8.78
N ASP A 38 -15.82 -0.98 8.18
CA ASP A 38 -15.56 -2.31 8.75
C ASP A 38 -14.25 -2.93 8.20
N ARG A 39 -13.20 -2.88 9.04
CA ARG A 39 -11.84 -3.34 8.71
C ARG A 39 -11.74 -4.83 8.39
N GLU A 40 -12.70 -5.64 8.85
CA GLU A 40 -12.71 -7.10 8.66
C GLU A 40 -13.66 -7.55 7.54
N LYS A 41 -14.62 -6.71 7.11
CA LYS A 41 -15.67 -7.09 6.12
C LYS A 41 -15.47 -6.61 4.69
N SER A 42 -14.22 -6.50 4.21
CA SER A 42 -13.97 -6.19 2.78
C SER A 42 -14.71 -7.14 1.81
N ALA A 43 -15.03 -8.37 2.22
CA ALA A 43 -15.72 -9.35 1.37
C ALA A 43 -17.24 -9.12 1.21
N GLU A 44 -17.88 -8.31 2.07
CA GLU A 44 -19.33 -8.06 2.06
C GLU A 44 -19.68 -6.59 1.81
N CYS A 45 -18.68 -5.78 1.45
CA CYS A 45 -18.88 -4.36 1.37
C CYS A 45 -19.83 -3.97 0.25
N GLN A 46 -20.95 -3.32 0.61
CA GLN A 46 -22.00 -2.88 -0.32
C GLN A 46 -21.77 -1.44 -0.82
N ILE A 47 -20.58 -0.89 -0.64
CA ILE A 47 -20.23 0.45 -1.13
C ILE A 47 -20.03 0.41 -2.65
N PRO A 48 -20.59 1.37 -3.40
CA PRO A 48 -20.38 1.47 -4.84
C PRO A 48 -18.90 1.60 -5.22
N ILE A 49 -18.49 0.90 -6.29
CA ILE A 49 -17.10 0.89 -6.83
C ILE A 49 -16.50 2.30 -6.99
N LYS A 50 -17.30 3.31 -7.35
CA LYS A 50 -16.84 4.71 -7.49
C LYS A 50 -16.26 5.35 -6.22
N HIS A 51 -16.48 4.75 -5.04
CA HIS A 51 -15.98 5.22 -3.74
C HIS A 51 -14.88 4.29 -3.19
N ARG A 52 -14.39 3.36 -4.03
CA ARG A 52 -13.36 2.38 -3.67
C ARG A 52 -12.07 2.70 -4.41
N ARG A 53 -10.94 2.25 -3.86
CA ARG A 53 -9.65 2.32 -4.55
C ARG A 53 -9.48 1.13 -5.49
N ASP A 54 -9.13 1.37 -6.75
CA ASP A 54 -9.00 0.34 -7.79
C ASP A 54 -8.12 -0.84 -7.35
N TRP A 55 -6.97 -0.56 -6.74
CA TRP A 55 -6.04 -1.61 -6.32
C TRP A 55 -6.59 -2.47 -5.16
N ILE A 56 -7.45 -1.92 -4.30
CA ILE A 56 -8.15 -2.64 -3.23
C ILE A 56 -9.22 -3.56 -3.84
N ILE A 57 -9.94 -3.10 -4.86
CA ILE A 57 -10.86 -3.96 -5.60
C ILE A 57 -10.11 -5.11 -6.27
N LEU A 58 -8.96 -4.83 -6.90
CA LEU A 58 -8.13 -5.86 -7.51
C LEU A 58 -7.60 -6.85 -6.45
N TRP A 59 -7.29 -6.39 -5.24
CA TRP A 59 -6.97 -7.26 -4.12
C TRP A 59 -8.15 -8.18 -3.76
N GLU A 60 -9.36 -7.64 -3.66
CA GLU A 60 -10.57 -8.42 -3.33
C GLU A 60 -10.87 -9.50 -4.37
N ILE A 61 -10.67 -9.21 -5.65
CA ILE A 61 -10.94 -10.14 -6.76
C ILE A 61 -9.81 -11.17 -6.92
N TYR A 62 -8.55 -10.72 -6.92
CA TYR A 62 -7.40 -11.53 -7.31
C TYR A 62 -6.49 -11.87 -6.14
N GLY A 63 -6.21 -10.90 -5.27
CA GLY A 63 -5.32 -11.05 -4.12
C GLY A 63 -5.79 -12.17 -3.19
N LYS A 64 -7.05 -12.12 -2.72
CA LYS A 64 -7.60 -13.15 -1.80
C LYS A 64 -7.41 -14.58 -2.29
N LYS A 65 -7.53 -14.81 -3.61
CA LYS A 65 -7.34 -16.13 -4.23
C LYS A 65 -5.86 -16.53 -4.30
N MET A 66 -4.96 -15.58 -4.56
CA MET A 66 -3.52 -15.83 -4.58
C MET A 66 -2.95 -16.13 -3.20
N TYR A 67 -3.51 -15.55 -2.14
CA TYR A 67 -2.97 -15.65 -0.77
C TYR A 67 -3.63 -16.72 0.10
N GLY A 68 -4.55 -17.51 -0.46
CA GLY A 68 -5.07 -18.72 0.20
C GLY A 68 -5.87 -18.49 1.48
N THR A 69 -6.23 -17.26 1.82
CA THR A 69 -7.08 -16.95 2.97
C THR A 69 -8.14 -15.91 2.58
N THR A 70 -9.36 -16.11 3.04
CA THR A 70 -10.48 -15.18 2.82
C THR A 70 -10.34 -13.87 3.61
N ASN A 71 -9.40 -13.83 4.57
CA ASN A 71 -9.29 -12.79 5.59
C ASN A 71 -7.97 -12.00 5.52
N ALA A 72 -7.16 -12.19 4.47
CA ALA A 72 -5.95 -11.39 4.30
C ALA A 72 -6.34 -9.95 3.93
N ALA A 73 -5.83 -8.99 4.72
CA ALA A 73 -5.94 -7.58 4.41
C ALA A 73 -5.12 -7.23 3.15
N PRO A 74 -5.51 -6.20 2.39
CA PRO A 74 -4.67 -5.65 1.33
C PRO A 74 -3.27 -5.32 1.85
N ASN A 75 -2.25 -5.57 1.01
CA ASN A 75 -0.84 -5.35 1.35
C ASN A 75 -0.08 -4.66 0.22
N GLN A 76 1.03 -4.01 0.58
CA GLN A 76 1.79 -3.15 -0.32
C GLN A 76 2.64 -3.92 -1.33
N ARG A 77 3.04 -5.17 -1.03
CA ARG A 77 3.66 -6.07 -2.02
C ARG A 77 2.73 -6.28 -3.21
N PHE A 78 1.49 -6.70 -2.97
CA PHE A 78 0.50 -6.91 -4.02
C PHE A 78 0.21 -5.62 -4.78
N HIS A 79 0.07 -4.49 -4.06
CA HIS A 79 -0.16 -3.19 -4.68
C HIS A 79 0.96 -2.86 -5.69
N LEU A 80 2.22 -3.05 -5.30
CA LEU A 80 3.37 -2.83 -6.17
C LEU A 80 3.43 -3.81 -7.35
N GLU A 81 3.23 -5.11 -7.10
CA GLU A 81 3.23 -6.13 -8.14
C GLU A 81 2.16 -5.84 -9.21
N ASN A 82 0.94 -5.51 -8.78
CA ASN A 82 -0.16 -5.17 -9.67
C ASN A 82 0.12 -3.87 -10.45
N TYR A 83 0.65 -2.84 -9.78
CA TYR A 83 1.05 -1.60 -10.44
C TYR A 83 2.10 -1.85 -11.54
N LEU A 84 3.13 -2.64 -11.25
CA LEU A 84 4.18 -2.96 -12.22
C LEU A 84 3.65 -3.80 -13.38
N GLN A 85 2.80 -4.80 -13.12
CA GLN A 85 2.15 -5.59 -14.17
C GLN A 85 1.33 -4.71 -15.10
N PHE A 86 0.53 -3.79 -14.55
CA PHE A 86 -0.21 -2.82 -15.35
C PHE A 86 0.72 -1.99 -16.24
N LYS A 87 1.81 -1.45 -15.68
CA LYS A 87 2.77 -0.65 -16.46
C LYS A 87 3.47 -1.42 -17.57
N LEU A 88 3.78 -2.70 -17.34
CA LEU A 88 4.36 -3.57 -18.36
C LEU A 88 3.34 -3.89 -19.47
N GLN A 89 2.07 -4.07 -19.12
CA GLN A 89 1.00 -4.25 -20.11
C GLN A 89 0.74 -2.96 -20.92
N ASP A 90 0.94 -1.80 -20.31
CA ASP A 90 0.79 -0.47 -20.92
C ASP A 90 2.04 0.01 -21.68
N GLY A 91 2.96 -0.91 -22.00
CA GLY A 91 4.07 -0.67 -22.93
C GLY A 91 5.43 -0.33 -22.30
N LEU A 92 5.56 -0.34 -20.97
CA LEU A 92 6.90 -0.40 -20.37
C LEU A 92 7.54 -1.77 -20.58
N LYS A 93 8.86 -1.82 -20.50
CA LYS A 93 9.66 -3.04 -20.63
C LYS A 93 10.33 -3.40 -19.32
N LEU A 94 10.70 -4.66 -19.17
CA LEU A 94 11.36 -5.19 -17.97
C LEU A 94 12.70 -4.49 -17.68
N GLU A 95 13.39 -4.05 -18.73
CA GLU A 95 14.66 -3.33 -18.66
C GLU A 95 14.54 -1.83 -18.38
N ASP A 96 13.32 -1.27 -18.34
CA ASP A 96 13.12 0.14 -18.04
C ASP A 96 13.55 0.50 -16.61
N ASP A 97 14.01 1.74 -16.44
CA ASP A 97 14.42 2.31 -15.16
C ASP A 97 13.19 2.50 -14.25
N PHE A 98 13.07 1.65 -13.22
CA PHE A 98 11.94 1.66 -12.28
C PHE A 98 11.78 3.02 -11.60
N GLU A 99 12.89 3.63 -11.17
CA GLU A 99 12.84 4.87 -10.41
C GLU A 99 12.25 6.00 -11.26
N LYS A 100 12.70 6.10 -12.51
CA LYS A 100 12.29 7.16 -13.44
C LYS A 100 10.96 6.89 -14.14
N LYS A 101 10.58 5.63 -14.36
CA LYS A 101 9.38 5.30 -15.15
C LYS A 101 8.18 4.95 -14.29
N CYS A 102 8.41 4.50 -13.06
CA CYS A 102 7.38 4.02 -12.14
C CYS A 102 7.39 4.82 -10.84
N TYR A 103 8.42 4.66 -10.01
CA TYR A 103 8.47 5.15 -8.63
C TYR A 103 8.16 6.64 -8.50
N ARG A 104 8.75 7.50 -9.33
CA ARG A 104 8.55 8.96 -9.26
C ARG A 104 7.09 9.43 -9.38
N TYR A 105 6.20 8.57 -9.88
CA TYR A 105 4.79 8.87 -10.09
C TYR A 105 3.89 8.33 -8.98
N ILE A 106 4.43 7.50 -8.09
CA ILE A 106 3.70 6.96 -6.95
C ILE A 106 3.56 8.08 -5.93
N ARG A 107 2.32 8.28 -5.45
CA ARG A 107 1.97 9.29 -4.44
C ARG A 107 1.50 8.69 -3.13
N ASN A 108 1.10 7.41 -3.15
CA ASN A 108 0.64 6.72 -1.97
C ASN A 108 1.80 6.53 -0.97
N ALA A 109 1.67 7.06 0.24
CA ALA A 109 2.74 7.07 1.22
C ALA A 109 3.04 5.66 1.78
N ALA A 110 2.02 4.84 2.01
CA ALA A 110 2.20 3.44 2.44
C ALA A 110 3.06 2.65 1.44
N LEU A 111 2.74 2.74 0.15
CA LEU A 111 3.47 2.11 -0.94
C LEU A 111 4.88 2.68 -1.09
N ILE A 112 5.05 4.01 -0.95
CA ILE A 112 6.38 4.64 -0.99
C ILE A 112 7.28 4.08 0.12
N LEU A 113 6.78 3.98 1.35
CA LEU A 113 7.56 3.46 2.47
C LEU A 113 7.93 1.99 2.25
N TYR A 114 6.99 1.18 1.75
CA TYR A 114 7.27 -0.20 1.39
C TYR A 114 8.38 -0.30 0.33
N ILE A 115 8.30 0.49 -0.74
CA ILE A 115 9.31 0.51 -1.81
C ILE A 115 10.68 0.89 -1.26
N ARG A 116 10.75 1.94 -0.42
CA ARG A 116 12.04 2.40 0.11
C ARG A 116 12.71 1.35 0.98
N GLU A 117 11.93 0.67 1.83
CA GLU A 117 12.44 -0.39 2.70
C GLU A 117 12.82 -1.64 1.91
N ILE A 118 11.91 -2.16 1.09
CA ILE A 118 12.08 -3.45 0.42
C ILE A 118 12.95 -3.35 -0.83
N VAL A 119 12.74 -2.35 -1.67
CA VAL A 119 13.42 -2.20 -2.97
C VAL A 119 14.71 -1.44 -2.83
N PHE A 120 14.70 -0.30 -2.12
CA PHE A 120 15.91 0.52 -1.93
C PHE A 120 16.73 0.15 -0.70
N LYS A 121 16.27 -0.82 0.11
CA LYS A 121 16.99 -1.36 1.28
C LYS A 121 17.30 -0.29 2.32
N GLU A 122 16.44 0.74 2.40
CA GLU A 122 16.47 1.69 3.51
C GLU A 122 16.05 0.99 4.80
N THR A 123 16.57 1.44 5.94
CA THR A 123 16.25 0.84 7.24
C THR A 123 14.99 1.46 7.82
N GLU A 124 14.29 0.70 8.65
CA GLU A 124 13.13 1.19 9.41
C GLU A 124 13.43 2.51 10.15
N ASP A 125 14.59 2.61 10.80
CA ASP A 125 15.04 3.81 11.50
C ASP A 125 15.19 5.03 10.57
N SER A 126 15.70 4.82 9.35
CA SER A 126 15.85 5.90 8.37
C SER A 126 14.51 6.40 7.82
N LEU A 127 13.49 5.55 7.84
CA LEU A 127 12.15 5.84 7.34
C LEU A 127 11.24 6.46 8.39
N LYS A 128 11.54 6.27 9.68
CA LYS A 128 10.76 6.80 10.80
C LYS A 128 10.40 8.29 10.67
N PRO A 129 11.33 9.22 10.37
CA PRO A 129 10.98 10.64 10.27
C PRO A 129 10.02 10.97 9.12
N ILE A 130 9.95 10.11 8.10
CA ILE A 130 9.01 10.26 6.99
C ILE A 130 7.65 9.71 7.40
N ALA A 131 7.61 8.53 8.02
CA ALA A 131 6.39 7.94 8.52
C ALA A 131 5.70 8.86 9.55
N GLU A 132 6.45 9.40 10.50
CA GLU A 132 5.93 10.34 11.51
C GLU A 132 5.28 11.58 10.86
N LYS A 133 5.91 12.17 9.84
CA LYS A 133 5.34 13.31 9.12
C LYS A 133 4.04 12.97 8.37
N VAL A 134 3.95 11.77 7.82
CA VAL A 134 2.74 11.30 7.14
C VAL A 134 1.61 11.12 8.16
N VAL A 135 1.92 10.51 9.32
CA VAL A 135 0.96 10.37 10.43
C VAL A 135 0.48 11.73 10.92
N GLU A 136 1.40 12.69 11.14
CA GLU A 136 1.06 14.05 11.55
C GLU A 136 0.12 14.72 10.55
N HIS A 137 0.42 14.62 9.24
CA HIS A 137 -0.42 15.18 8.19
C HIS A 137 -1.86 14.67 8.24
N TYR A 138 -2.06 13.35 8.36
CA TYR A 138 -3.40 12.75 8.40
C TYR A 138 -4.12 12.91 9.76
N ASN A 139 -3.38 13.17 10.85
CA ASN A 139 -3.96 13.46 12.16
C ASN A 139 -4.41 14.93 12.31
N ASP A 140 -3.66 15.87 11.73
CA ASP A 140 -3.98 17.31 11.79
C ASP A 140 -5.13 17.68 10.84
N ASP A 141 -5.38 16.85 9.82
CA ASP A 141 -6.57 16.96 8.99
C ASP A 141 -7.79 16.49 9.82
N ASN A 142 -8.50 17.45 10.42
CA ASN A 142 -9.66 17.28 11.33
C ASN A 142 -10.88 16.51 10.73
N ASN A 143 -10.69 15.77 9.64
CA ASN A 143 -11.66 14.88 9.00
C ASN A 143 -11.39 13.39 9.28
N ALA A 144 -10.41 13.03 10.14
CA ALA A 144 -10.23 11.66 10.56
C ALA A 144 -11.49 11.14 11.30
N PRO A 145 -12.15 10.07 10.83
CA PRO A 145 -13.35 9.54 11.47
C PRO A 145 -13.04 9.11 12.91
N ALA A 146 -13.96 9.38 13.84
CA ALA A 146 -13.81 9.18 15.29
C ALA A 146 -13.49 7.73 15.73
N ASN A 147 -13.51 6.78 14.78
CA ASN A 147 -13.21 5.37 14.99
C ASN A 147 -11.78 5.00 14.56
N SER A 148 -10.89 5.97 14.37
CA SER A 148 -9.47 5.73 14.11
C SER A 148 -8.84 5.03 15.31
N ALA A 149 -8.72 3.70 15.21
CA ALA A 149 -7.85 2.89 16.05
C ALA A 149 -6.39 3.19 15.68
N GLY A 150 -5.95 4.40 16.00
CA GLY A 150 -4.69 4.97 15.54
C GLY A 150 -4.16 6.07 16.45
N LYS A 151 -4.49 6.04 17.75
CA LYS A 151 -3.52 6.56 18.72
C LYS A 151 -2.36 5.57 18.69
N LEU A 152 -1.38 5.81 17.82
CA LEU A 152 -0.06 5.22 17.99
C LEU A 152 0.33 5.51 19.44
N SER A 153 0.41 4.46 20.25
CA SER A 153 0.83 4.61 21.63
C SER A 153 2.20 5.25 21.60
N LYS A 154 2.31 6.48 22.13
CA LYS A 154 3.60 7.09 22.42
C LYS A 154 4.35 6.12 23.33
N SER A 155 5.27 5.36 22.77
CA SER A 155 6.27 4.58 23.51
C SER A 155 7.25 5.52 24.19
#